data_AF-A0A4P9XKR4-F1
#
_entry.id   AF-A0A4P9XKR4-F1
#
_cell.length_a   1.000
_cell.length_b   1.000
_cell.length_c   1.000
_cell.angle_alpha   90.00
_cell.angle_beta   90.00
_cell.angle_gamma   90.00
#
_symmetry.space_group_name_H-M   'P 1'
#
loop_
_entity.id
_entity.type
_entity.pdbx_description
1 polymer ?
#
loop_
_entity_poly.entity_id
_entity_poly.type
_entity_poly.pdbx_seq_one_letter_code
_entity_poly.pdbx_strand_id
1 'polypeptide(L)'
;HKPAMVRDEFLKQLSSEELESLDIGLTDHRVPADLSDHIALRTVKFMRIFADAFFRKKYVHRAVTLETVAAVPGMVAGVHRHLRSLRRMQHDGGWISHLLDEAENERMHLLTWMKISTPTFLERALVLMVQ
;
A
#
# COMPACT_ATOMS: atom_id res chain seq x y z
N HIS A 1 -5.47 -13.10 15.96
CA HIS A 1 -4.59 -13.70 14.94
C HIS A 1 -3.26 -12.97 14.94
N LYS A 2 -2.14 -13.68 14.78
CA LYS A 2 -0.88 -13.04 14.40
C LYS A 2 -0.99 -12.65 12.92
N PRO A 3 -0.56 -11.45 12.51
CA PRO A 3 -0.55 -11.11 11.11
C PRO A 3 0.45 -12.00 10.37
N ALA A 4 0.04 -12.54 9.22
CA ALA A 4 0.94 -13.23 8.30
C ALA A 4 1.42 -12.19 7.28
N MET A 5 2.73 -12.06 7.10
CA MET A 5 3.30 -11.11 6.13
C MET A 5 2.90 -11.42 4.70
N VAL A 6 2.86 -12.71 4.37
CA VAL A 6 2.80 -13.22 3.01
C VAL A 6 1.90 -14.45 3.03
N ARG A 7 1.08 -14.64 1.99
CA ARG A 7 0.28 -15.87 1.87
C ARG A 7 1.20 -17.08 1.68
N ASP A 8 0.80 -18.24 2.19
CA ASP A 8 1.64 -19.43 2.20
C ASP A 8 2.11 -19.85 0.79
N GLU A 9 1.31 -19.56 -0.25
CA GLU A 9 1.65 -19.88 -1.64
C GLU A 9 2.88 -19.12 -2.16
N PHE A 10 3.18 -17.94 -1.62
CA PHE A 10 4.33 -17.10 -2.00
C PHE A 10 5.61 -17.42 -1.22
N LEU A 11 5.57 -18.36 -0.25
CA LEU A 11 6.76 -18.80 0.48
C LEU A 11 7.70 -19.67 -0.37
N LYS A 12 7.21 -20.16 -1.52
CA LYS A 12 8.00 -20.84 -2.55
C LYS A 12 8.21 -19.91 -3.75
N GLN A 13 9.27 -20.16 -4.50
CA GLN A 13 9.46 -19.47 -5.78
C GLN A 13 8.40 -19.97 -6.77
N LEU A 14 7.58 -19.06 -7.28
CA LEU A 14 6.51 -19.34 -8.23
C LEU A 14 6.97 -19.05 -9.66
N SER A 15 6.55 -19.88 -10.61
CA SER A 15 6.62 -19.59 -12.04
C SER A 15 5.56 -18.56 -12.45
N SER A 16 5.75 -17.94 -13.63
CA SER A 16 4.77 -16.98 -14.17
C SER A 16 3.39 -17.62 -14.36
N GLU A 17 3.33 -18.86 -14.83
CA GLU A 17 2.09 -19.61 -15.02
C GLU A 17 1.38 -19.87 -13.70
N GLU A 18 2.14 -20.23 -12.65
CA GLU A 18 1.57 -20.38 -11.31
C GLU A 18 1.02 -19.06 -10.77
N LEU A 19 1.75 -17.94 -10.94
CA LEU A 19 1.30 -16.61 -10.52
C LEU A 19 0.00 -16.19 -11.21
N GLU A 20 -0.13 -16.43 -12.51
CA GLU A 20 -1.34 -16.11 -13.29
C GLU A 20 -2.53 -17.00 -12.91
N SER A 21 -2.26 -18.21 -12.42
CA SER A 21 -3.30 -19.14 -11.97
C SER A 21 -3.83 -18.86 -10.57
N LEU A 22 -3.17 -18.01 -9.78
CA LEU A 22 -3.57 -17.70 -8.42
C LEU A 22 -4.88 -16.92 -8.41
N ASP A 23 -5.85 -17.40 -7.65
CA ASP A 23 -7.02 -16.61 -7.30
C ASP A 23 -6.59 -15.50 -6.33
N ILE A 24 -6.71 -14.26 -6.80
CA ILE A 24 -6.42 -13.04 -6.06
C ILE A 24 -7.70 -12.28 -5.69
N GLY A 25 -8.89 -12.87 -5.92
CA GLY A 25 -10.15 -12.24 -5.56
C GLY A 25 -10.38 -10.92 -6.31
N LEU A 26 -10.14 -10.87 -7.62
CA LEU A 26 -10.24 -9.64 -8.43
C LEU A 26 -11.58 -8.92 -8.30
N THR A 27 -12.65 -9.68 -8.02
CA THR A 27 -14.01 -9.14 -7.85
C THR A 27 -14.42 -8.99 -6.39
N ASP A 28 -13.54 -9.30 -5.44
CA ASP A 28 -13.86 -9.23 -4.02
C ASP A 28 -14.07 -7.78 -3.60
N HIS A 29 -15.23 -7.53 -3.00
CA HIS A 29 -15.58 -6.24 -2.45
C HIS A 29 -16.17 -6.42 -1.06
N ARG A 30 -15.44 -5.95 -0.04
CA ARG A 30 -15.97 -5.88 1.32
C ARG A 30 -17.08 -4.83 1.38
N VAL A 31 -18.30 -5.27 1.67
CA VAL A 31 -19.44 -4.39 1.91
C VAL A 31 -19.21 -3.61 3.21
N PRO A 32 -19.33 -2.26 3.21
CA PRO A 32 -19.11 -1.46 4.40
C PRO A 32 -20.17 -1.77 5.46
N ALA A 33 -19.74 -2.11 6.68
CA ALA A 33 -20.63 -2.56 7.75
C ALA A 33 -20.99 -1.42 8.72
N ASP A 34 -20.05 -0.49 8.97
CA ASP A 34 -20.23 0.58 9.95
C ASP A 34 -20.01 1.98 9.35
N LEU A 35 -20.23 3.03 10.14
CA LEU A 35 -20.06 4.42 9.70
C LEU A 35 -18.61 4.71 9.25
N SER A 36 -17.63 4.12 9.94
CA SER A 36 -16.21 4.30 9.61
C SER A 36 -15.89 3.73 8.23
N ASP A 37 -16.37 2.52 7.93
CA ASP A 37 -16.24 1.87 6.62
C ASP A 37 -16.86 2.72 5.51
N HIS A 38 -18.03 3.31 5.76
CA HIS A 38 -18.69 4.19 4.79
C HIS A 38 -17.89 5.47 4.55
N ILE A 39 -17.30 6.06 5.59
CA ILE A 39 -16.43 7.24 5.46
C ILE A 39 -15.17 6.87 4.68
N ALA A 40 -14.52 5.75 5.00
CA ALA A 40 -13.34 5.27 4.28
C ALA A 40 -13.65 5.04 2.80
N LEU A 41 -14.76 4.35 2.49
CA LEU A 41 -15.17 4.07 1.11
C LEU A 41 -15.44 5.36 0.32
N ARG A 42 -16.16 6.31 0.91
CA ARG A 42 -16.43 7.61 0.28
C ARG A 42 -15.15 8.39 0.02
N THR A 43 -14.23 8.37 0.98
CA THR A 43 -12.95 9.07 0.91
C THR A 43 -12.07 8.50 -0.21
N VAL A 44 -11.93 7.17 -0.30
CA VAL A 44 -11.19 6.49 -1.37
C VAL A 44 -11.83 6.76 -2.74
N LYS A 45 -13.15 6.65 -2.87
CA LYS A 45 -13.86 6.95 -4.13
C LYS A 45 -13.70 8.40 -4.55
N PHE A 46 -13.75 9.33 -3.61
CA PHE A 46 -13.54 10.75 -3.88
C PHE A 46 -12.11 11.02 -4.37
N MET A 47 -11.09 10.54 -3.67
CA MET A 47 -9.68 10.70 -4.09
C MET A 47 -9.41 10.08 -5.46
N ARG A 48 -10.02 8.93 -5.76
CA ARG A 48 -9.89 8.26 -7.05
C ARG A 48 -10.29 9.16 -8.23
N ILE A 49 -11.33 9.99 -8.08
CA ILE A 49 -11.77 10.92 -9.13
C ILE A 49 -10.65 11.90 -9.49
N PHE A 50 -9.98 12.48 -8.49
CA PHE A 50 -8.87 13.41 -8.72
C PHE A 50 -7.65 12.72 -9.31
N ALA A 51 -7.31 11.54 -8.81
CA ALA A 51 -6.18 10.76 -9.34
C ALA A 51 -6.42 10.37 -10.82
N ASP A 52 -7.62 9.87 -11.14
CA ASP A 52 -8.00 9.51 -12.52
C ASP A 52 -7.95 10.74 -13.44
N ALA A 53 -8.42 11.90 -12.96
CA ALA A 53 -8.37 13.15 -13.71
C ALA A 53 -6.95 13.69 -13.93
N PHE A 54 -6.07 13.62 -12.93
CA PHE A 54 -4.70 14.12 -12.99
C PHE A 54 -3.81 13.26 -13.91
N PHE A 55 -3.87 11.93 -13.75
CA PHE A 55 -2.99 11.03 -14.49
C PHE A 55 -3.52 10.63 -15.88
N ARG A 56 -4.84 10.62 -16.10
CA ARG A 56 -5.47 10.23 -17.36
C ARG A 56 -4.90 8.89 -17.88
N LYS A 57 -4.20 8.88 -19.03
CA LYS A 57 -3.59 7.69 -19.64
C LYS A 57 -2.11 7.46 -19.26
N LYS A 58 -1.55 8.23 -18.32
CA LYS A 58 -0.15 8.11 -17.88
C LYS A 58 0.00 7.04 -16.80
N TYR A 59 -0.19 5.77 -17.17
CA TYR A 59 -0.28 4.66 -16.21
C TYR A 59 0.99 4.45 -15.37
N VAL A 60 2.18 4.55 -15.97
CA VAL A 60 3.44 4.35 -15.23
C VAL A 60 3.68 5.50 -14.23
N HIS A 61 3.44 6.75 -14.65
CA HIS A 61 3.54 7.91 -13.76
C HIS A 61 2.52 7.82 -12.61
N ARG A 62 1.30 7.36 -12.91
CA ARG A 62 0.28 7.10 -11.90
C ARG A 62 0.77 6.07 -10.88
N ALA A 63 1.30 4.93 -11.33
CA ALA A 63 1.81 3.90 -10.44
C ALA A 63 2.90 4.47 -9.53
N VAL A 64 3.95 5.09 -10.10
CA VAL A 64 5.04 5.72 -9.34
C VAL A 64 4.53 6.68 -8.26
N THR A 65 3.61 7.58 -8.60
CA THR A 65 3.07 8.51 -7.58
C THR A 65 2.22 7.80 -6.54
N LEU A 66 1.38 6.84 -6.92
CA LEU A 66 0.54 6.11 -5.97
C LEU A 66 1.37 5.25 -5.00
N GLU A 67 2.43 4.58 -5.46
CA GLU A 67 3.29 3.78 -4.58
C GLU A 67 3.99 4.65 -3.51
N THR A 68 4.31 5.91 -3.83
CA THR A 68 4.92 6.82 -2.84
C THR A 68 3.97 7.12 -1.68
N VAL A 69 2.66 7.16 -1.95
CA VAL A 69 1.63 7.41 -0.93
C VAL A 69 1.24 6.10 -0.24
N ALA A 70 1.23 4.98 -0.97
CA ALA A 70 0.86 3.66 -0.44
C ALA A 70 1.80 3.18 0.68
N ALA A 71 3.08 3.54 0.63
CA ALA A 71 4.06 3.17 1.65
C ALA A 71 3.87 3.92 3.00
N VAL A 72 3.18 5.06 3.03
CA VAL A 72 3.10 5.94 4.21
C VAL A 72 2.22 5.36 5.34
N PRO A 73 1.00 4.86 5.09
CA PRO A 73 0.13 4.33 6.14
C PRO A 73 0.79 3.22 6.98
N GLY A 74 1.46 2.26 6.34
CA GLY A 74 2.17 1.16 7.02
C GLY A 74 3.27 1.70 7.95
N MET A 75 4.09 2.63 7.47
CA MET A 75 5.15 3.25 8.27
C MET A 75 4.60 4.02 9.48
N VAL A 76 3.59 4.88 9.28
CA VAL A 76 3.00 5.69 10.35
C VAL A 76 2.31 4.80 11.39
N ALA A 77 1.56 3.79 10.95
CA ALA A 77 0.91 2.85 11.84
C ALA A 77 1.94 2.01 12.63
N GLY A 78 3.00 1.52 11.96
CA GLY A 78 4.10 0.79 12.58
C GLY A 78 4.79 1.60 13.68
N VAL A 79 5.15 2.85 13.38
CA VAL A 79 5.76 3.77 14.36
C VAL A 79 4.82 4.08 15.52
N HIS A 80 3.54 4.38 15.24
CA HIS A 80 2.56 4.65 16.28
C HIS A 80 2.41 3.46 17.25
N ARG A 81 2.32 2.24 16.70
CA ARG A 81 2.22 1.01 17.49
C ARG A 81 3.52 0.71 18.25
N HIS A 82 4.67 0.93 17.64
CA HIS A 82 5.97 0.80 18.27
C HIS A 82 6.10 1.71 19.51
N LEU A 83 5.80 2.99 19.35
CA LEU A 83 5.83 3.95 20.47
C LEU A 83 4.80 3.61 21.55
N ARG A 84 3.61 3.14 21.16
CA ARG A 84 2.58 2.70 22.11
C ARG A 84 3.02 1.46 22.91
N SER A 85 3.66 0.50 22.25
CA SER A 85 4.24 -0.71 22.86
C SER A 85 5.30 -0.34 23.90
N LEU A 86 6.25 0.53 23.52
CA LEU A 86 7.28 1.05 24.43
C LEU A 86 6.68 1.79 25.62
N ARG A 87 5.74 2.72 25.39
CA ARG A 87 5.09 3.50 26.46
C ARG A 87 4.35 2.63 27.46
N ARG A 88 3.78 1.51 27.01
CA ARG A 88 2.98 0.60 27.84
C ARG A 88 3.77 -0.60 28.35
N MET A 89 5.03 -0.78 27.92
CA MET A 89 5.85 -1.96 28.18
C MET A 89 5.11 -3.27 27.85
N GLN A 90 4.41 -3.29 26.71
CA GLN A 90 3.55 -4.39 26.28
C GLN A 90 3.98 -4.97 24.95
N HIS A 91 3.85 -6.30 24.78
CA HIS A 91 4.11 -6.95 23.52
C HIS A 91 3.08 -6.55 22.46
N ASP A 92 3.53 -6.17 21.25
CA ASP A 92 2.65 -5.66 20.18
C ASP A 92 1.86 -6.76 19.44
N GLY A 93 2.38 -7.98 19.40
CA GLY A 93 1.73 -9.13 18.77
C GLY A 93 2.14 -9.38 17.31
N GLY A 94 3.21 -8.72 16.84
CA GLY A 94 3.77 -8.91 15.49
C GLY A 94 3.21 -7.95 14.43
N TRP A 95 2.42 -6.95 14.84
CA TRP A 95 1.85 -5.96 13.93
C TRP A 95 2.85 -4.91 13.48
N ILE A 96 3.81 -4.53 14.33
CA ILE A 96 4.86 -3.59 13.97
C ILE A 96 5.66 -4.12 12.78
N SER A 97 6.14 -5.36 12.82
CA SER A 97 6.88 -5.95 11.69
C SER A 97 6.00 -6.00 10.45
N HIS A 98 4.79 -6.55 10.55
CA HIS A 98 3.88 -6.66 9.41
C HIS A 98 3.62 -5.34 8.68
N LEU A 99 3.41 -4.24 9.43
CA LEU A 99 3.16 -2.91 8.84
C LEU A 99 4.42 -2.28 8.23
N LEU A 100 5.60 -2.55 8.81
CA LEU A 100 6.86 -2.11 8.24
C LEU A 100 7.21 -2.90 6.98
N ASP A 101 6.92 -4.20 6.95
CA ASP A 101 7.10 -5.07 5.79
C ASP A 101 6.14 -4.66 4.66
N GLU A 102 4.90 -4.28 4.95
CA GLU A 102 3.95 -3.71 3.99
C GLU A 102 4.47 -2.39 3.40
N ALA A 103 4.96 -1.47 4.24
CA ALA A 103 5.56 -0.22 3.78
C ALA A 103 6.81 -0.45 2.92
N GLU A 104 7.63 -1.42 3.28
CA GLU A 104 8.78 -1.82 2.48
C GLU A 104 8.36 -2.45 1.14
N ASN A 105 7.30 -3.27 1.12
CA ASN A 105 6.76 -3.84 -0.10
C ASN A 105 6.35 -2.76 -1.10
N GLU A 106 5.61 -1.74 -0.67
CA GLU A 106 5.21 -0.63 -1.54
C GLU A 106 6.42 0.22 -2.00
N ARG A 107 7.44 0.37 -1.15
CA ARG A 107 8.72 0.99 -1.56
C ARG A 107 9.43 0.17 -2.63
N MET A 108 9.36 -1.16 -2.57
CA MET A 108 9.93 -2.05 -3.58
C MET A 108 9.16 -1.98 -4.91
N HIS A 109 7.82 -1.86 -4.87
CA HIS A 109 7.01 -1.56 -6.05
C HIS A 109 7.49 -0.27 -6.73
N LEU A 110 7.62 0.82 -5.95
CA LEU A 110 8.12 2.10 -6.44
C LEU A 110 9.49 1.97 -7.14
N LEU A 111 10.45 1.30 -6.49
CA LEU A 111 11.80 1.12 -7.03
C LEU A 111 11.79 0.30 -8.33
N THR A 112 10.86 -0.64 -8.47
CA THR A 112 10.67 -1.42 -9.70
C THR A 112 10.17 -0.52 -10.83
N TRP A 113 9.16 0.31 -10.58
CA TRP A 113 8.65 1.26 -11.58
C TRP A 113 9.69 2.31 -11.98
N MET A 114 10.55 2.74 -11.05
CA MET A 114 11.64 3.66 -11.34
C MET A 114 12.71 3.10 -12.29
N LYS A 115 12.78 1.77 -12.49
CA LYS A 115 13.67 1.18 -13.51
C LYS A 115 13.22 1.48 -14.94
N ILE A 116 11.92 1.71 -15.13
CA ILE A 116 11.32 1.92 -16.45
C ILE A 116 10.78 3.35 -16.66
N SER A 117 10.77 4.17 -15.62
CA SER A 117 10.29 5.56 -15.69
C SER A 117 11.10 6.50 -14.81
N THR A 118 11.40 7.67 -15.37
CA THR A 118 11.96 8.79 -14.63
C THR A 118 10.84 9.78 -14.28
N PRO A 119 10.52 9.98 -12.99
CA PRO A 119 9.47 10.91 -12.60
C PRO A 119 9.87 12.34 -12.94
N THR A 120 8.91 13.08 -13.49
CA THR A 120 9.07 14.48 -13.89
C THR A 120 9.28 15.39 -12.68
N PHE A 121 9.75 16.62 -12.92
CA PHE A 121 9.90 17.61 -11.84
C PHE A 121 8.58 17.88 -11.10
N LEU A 122 7.46 17.99 -11.84
CA LEU A 122 6.14 18.19 -11.24
C LEU A 122 5.70 17.01 -10.38
N GLU A 123 5.96 15.78 -10.83
CA GLU A 123 5.66 14.57 -10.05
C GLU A 123 6.51 14.50 -8.78
N ARG A 124 7.80 14.85 -8.87
CA ARG A 124 8.68 14.92 -7.69
C ARG A 124 8.21 15.99 -6.70
N ALA A 125 7.82 17.17 -7.19
CA ALA A 125 7.27 18.23 -6.34
C ALA A 125 5.94 17.81 -5.70
N LEU A 126 5.08 17.11 -6.44
CA LEU A 126 3.83 16.57 -5.91
C LEU A 126 4.09 15.53 -4.81
N VAL A 127 5.03 14.60 -5.02
CA VAL A 127 5.41 13.62 -4.00
C VAL A 127 5.88 14.33 -2.73
N LEU A 128 6.74 15.35 -2.85
CA LEU A 128 7.19 16.13 -1.70
C LEU A 128 6.07 16.89 -0.97
N MET A 129 5.03 17.32 -1.68
CA MET A 129 3.88 18.02 -1.07
C MET A 129 2.91 17.06 -0.37
N VAL A 130 2.86 15.80 -0.78
CA VAL A 130 1.95 14.78 -0.24
C VAL A 130 2.54 14.07 0.98
N GLN A 131 3.88 13.97 1.06
CA GLN A 131 4.62 13.47 2.23
C GLN A 131 4.59 14.49 3.37
#